data_AF-A0A7V2S998-F1
#
_entry.id   AF-A0A7V2S998-F1
#
_cell.length_a   1.000
_cell.length_b   1.000
_cell.length_c   1.000
_cell.angle_alpha   90.00
_cell.angle_beta   90.00
_cell.angle_gamma   90.00
#
_symmetry.space_group_name_H-M   'P 1'
#
loop_
_entity.id
_entity.type
_entity.pdbx_description
1 polymer ?
#
loop_
_entity_poly.entity_id
_entity_poly.type
_entity_poly.pdbx_seq_one_letter_code
_entity_poly.pdbx_strand_id
1 'polypeptide(L)'
;IWKKYASSQRVRFYSVPFQQVVAEILKNVNHAMMGVVLKRMMLKAAEKIALENGIPALVTGEAVAQVSSQTLTNLSVIDEATSQLVLRPLATTDKEDIIATARKIGTEEFARVMPEYCGVISDRPTTAAKLDKVKHEEAKMDMSVLQQAVDDVQITSIDKVLDSIKSIHDIELKSIPDIDDIVVDIRHPDEQEKAPLFLTNNSIIRLPFYELARKFPALDPEKNYLLYCDKGIMSELQAQELIEQGCENVQVYRPG
;
A
#
# COMPACT_ATOMS: atom_id res chain seq x y z
N ILE A 1 -9.72 -16.93 -13.16
CA ILE A 1 -8.98 -15.97 -14.02
C ILE A 1 -7.67 -16.56 -14.54
N TRP A 2 -6.76 -16.99 -13.66
CA TRP A 2 -5.44 -17.52 -14.04
C TRP A 2 -5.48 -18.61 -15.13
N LYS A 3 -6.28 -19.68 -14.91
CA LYS A 3 -6.47 -20.77 -15.89
C LYS A 3 -6.96 -20.32 -17.27
N LYS A 4 -7.62 -19.15 -17.37
CA LYS A 4 -8.22 -18.64 -18.61
C LYS A 4 -7.25 -17.78 -19.43
N TYR A 5 -6.40 -16.99 -18.77
CA TYR A 5 -5.56 -15.98 -19.43
C TYR A 5 -4.07 -16.28 -19.42
N ALA A 6 -3.58 -17.19 -18.56
CA ALA A 6 -2.15 -17.42 -18.40
C ALA A 6 -1.79 -18.87 -18.03
N SER A 7 -2.63 -19.84 -18.41
CA SER A 7 -2.39 -21.27 -18.12
C SER A 7 -1.14 -21.85 -18.78
N SER A 8 -0.63 -21.23 -19.84
CA SER A 8 0.56 -21.65 -20.57
C SER A 8 1.86 -21.02 -20.06
N GLN A 9 1.79 -20.06 -19.13
CA GLN A 9 2.96 -19.35 -18.61
C GLN A 9 3.08 -19.56 -17.10
N ARG A 10 4.32 -19.72 -16.62
CA ARG A 10 4.60 -19.74 -15.18
C ARG A 10 4.88 -18.32 -14.71
N VAL A 11 3.96 -17.74 -13.94
CA VAL A 11 4.17 -16.42 -13.34
C VAL A 11 4.75 -16.53 -11.93
N ARG A 12 5.65 -15.59 -11.66
CA ARG A 12 6.23 -15.35 -10.34
C ARG A 12 5.68 -14.04 -9.80
N PHE A 13 5.24 -14.09 -8.56
CA PHE A 13 4.90 -12.92 -7.75
C PHE A 13 6.13 -12.52 -6.97
N TYR A 14 6.49 -11.24 -7.04
CA TYR A 14 7.55 -10.64 -6.25
C TYR A 14 6.87 -9.73 -5.23
N SER A 15 6.84 -10.15 -3.97
CA SER A 15 6.27 -9.38 -2.87
C SER A 15 7.39 -8.62 -2.18
N VAL A 16 7.40 -7.29 -2.34
CA VAL A 16 8.44 -6.40 -1.80
C VAL A 16 7.88 -5.70 -0.56
N PRO A 17 8.44 -5.89 0.66
CA PRO A 17 7.95 -5.28 1.88
C PRO A 17 8.24 -3.76 1.91
N PHE A 18 7.24 -2.96 1.56
CA PHE A 18 7.36 -1.50 1.42
C PHE A 18 7.13 -0.71 2.72
N GLN A 19 6.84 -1.37 3.84
CA GLN A 19 6.44 -0.73 5.09
C GLN A 19 7.45 0.32 5.56
N GLN A 20 8.75 -0.02 5.58
CA GLN A 20 9.81 0.91 5.98
C GLN A 20 10.04 2.03 4.95
N VAL A 21 9.88 1.74 3.66
CA VAL A 21 9.95 2.75 2.60
C VAL A 21 8.84 3.80 2.79
N VAL A 22 7.62 3.34 3.08
CA VAL A 22 6.49 4.23 3.34
C VAL A 22 6.71 5.04 4.62
N ALA A 23 7.26 4.42 5.67
CA ALA A 23 7.63 5.12 6.91
C ALA A 23 8.59 6.29 6.65
N GLU A 24 9.61 6.04 5.83
CA GLU A 24 10.63 7.03 5.48
C GLU A 24 10.05 8.17 4.61
N ILE A 25 9.11 7.86 3.72
CA ILE A 25 8.35 8.86 2.95
C ILE A 25 7.51 9.73 3.90
N LEU A 26 6.73 9.12 4.79
CA LEU A 26 5.87 9.85 5.73
C LEU A 26 6.66 10.80 6.62
N LYS A 27 7.84 10.37 7.07
CA LYS A 27 8.68 11.14 7.97
C LYS A 27 9.41 12.31 7.29
N ASN A 28 9.90 12.12 6.06
CA ASN A 28 10.89 13.04 5.47
C ASN A 28 10.41 13.77 4.22
N VAL A 29 9.34 13.29 3.56
CA VAL A 29 8.86 13.85 2.30
C VAL A 29 7.67 14.77 2.55
N ASN A 30 7.65 15.92 1.88
CA ASN A 30 6.48 16.78 1.92
C ASN A 30 5.20 16.05 1.46
N HIS A 31 4.12 16.15 2.26
CA HIS A 31 2.80 15.52 2.02
C HIS A 31 2.28 15.65 0.57
N ALA A 32 2.48 16.80 -0.08
CA ALA A 32 2.01 17.02 -1.45
C ALA A 32 2.80 16.23 -2.52
N MET A 33 4.00 15.75 -2.20
CA MET A 33 4.89 15.00 -3.10
C MET A 33 4.99 13.50 -2.77
N MET A 34 4.45 13.06 -1.63
CA MET A 34 4.54 11.66 -1.17
C MET A 34 4.06 10.66 -2.21
N GLY A 35 2.94 10.91 -2.90
CA GLY A 35 2.43 10.01 -3.94
C GLY A 35 3.39 9.86 -5.14
N VAL A 36 4.06 10.94 -5.55
CA VAL A 36 5.04 10.91 -6.64
C VAL A 36 6.30 10.17 -6.20
N VAL A 37 6.80 10.45 -4.99
CA VAL A 37 7.98 9.77 -4.43
C VAL A 37 7.72 8.28 -4.23
N LEU A 38 6.55 7.88 -3.70
CA LEU A 38 6.19 6.47 -3.52
C LEU A 38 6.24 5.72 -4.85
N LYS A 39 5.63 6.26 -5.91
CA LYS A 39 5.64 5.63 -7.23
C LYS A 39 7.05 5.54 -7.81
N ARG A 40 7.89 6.55 -7.58
CA ARG A 40 9.31 6.52 -7.97
C ARG A 40 10.08 5.43 -7.22
N MET A 41 9.82 5.22 -5.93
CA MET A 41 10.40 4.11 -5.16
C MET A 41 9.94 2.74 -5.67
N MET A 42 8.66 2.60 -6.03
CA MET A 42 8.12 1.38 -6.64
C MET A 42 8.80 1.06 -7.98
N LEU A 43 8.99 2.07 -8.85
CA LEU A 43 9.72 1.87 -10.10
C LEU A 43 11.19 1.53 -9.90
N LYS A 44 11.87 2.14 -8.93
CA LYS A 44 13.26 1.79 -8.57
C LYS A 44 13.38 0.35 -8.06
N ALA A 45 12.45 -0.10 -7.23
CA ALA A 45 12.41 -1.49 -6.78
C ALA A 45 12.15 -2.46 -7.95
N ALA A 46 11.16 -2.14 -8.79
CA ALA A 46 10.82 -2.92 -9.97
C ALA A 46 11.99 -2.98 -10.97
N GLU A 47 12.73 -1.90 -11.16
CA GLU A 47 13.93 -1.85 -12.02
C GLU A 47 15.02 -2.81 -11.54
N LYS A 48 15.33 -2.82 -10.23
CA LYS A 48 16.33 -3.75 -9.67
C LYS A 48 15.94 -5.20 -9.92
N ILE A 49 14.70 -5.56 -9.60
CA ILE A 49 14.17 -6.91 -9.83
C ILE A 49 14.19 -7.24 -11.34
N ALA A 50 13.82 -6.29 -12.20
CA ALA A 50 13.80 -6.48 -13.64
C ALA A 50 15.22 -6.74 -14.19
N LEU A 51 16.21 -5.95 -13.78
CA LEU A 51 17.60 -6.09 -14.22
C LEU A 51 18.19 -7.44 -13.80
N GLU A 52 17.98 -7.87 -12.56
CA GLU A 52 18.47 -9.16 -12.05
C GLU A 52 17.87 -10.36 -12.78
N ASN A 53 16.65 -10.21 -13.32
CA ASN A 53 15.92 -11.26 -14.02
C ASN A 53 15.94 -11.12 -15.55
N GLY A 54 16.69 -10.16 -16.10
CA GLY A 54 16.76 -9.92 -17.55
C GLY A 54 15.42 -9.49 -18.17
N ILE A 55 14.56 -8.82 -17.40
CA ILE A 55 13.26 -8.32 -17.86
C ILE A 55 13.48 -6.95 -18.53
N PRO A 56 13.11 -6.78 -19.81
CA PRO A 56 13.46 -5.59 -20.58
C PRO A 56 12.47 -4.42 -20.46
N ALA A 57 11.33 -4.63 -19.79
CA ALA A 57 10.28 -3.64 -19.70
C ALA A 57 9.42 -3.85 -18.45
N LEU A 58 8.88 -2.75 -17.94
CA LEU A 58 7.86 -2.70 -16.90
C LEU A 58 6.51 -2.40 -17.54
N VAL A 59 5.42 -2.88 -16.94
CA VAL A 59 4.04 -2.57 -17.39
C VAL A 59 3.26 -2.02 -16.21
N THR A 60 2.60 -0.88 -16.40
CA THR A 60 1.72 -0.28 -15.38
C THR A 60 0.30 -0.11 -15.91
N GLY A 61 -0.67 -0.09 -14.99
CA GLY A 61 -2.08 0.18 -15.28
C GLY A 61 -2.45 1.66 -15.20
N GLU A 62 -1.48 2.58 -15.30
CA GLU A 62 -1.73 4.02 -15.19
C GLU A 62 -2.54 4.53 -16.38
N ALA A 63 -3.54 5.36 -16.09
CA ALA A 63 -4.42 6.03 -17.05
C ALA A 63 -4.28 7.54 -16.88
N VAL A 64 -3.92 8.24 -17.95
CA VAL A 64 -3.62 9.68 -17.90
C VAL A 64 -4.88 10.46 -17.54
N ALA A 65 -4.73 11.45 -16.65
CA ALA A 65 -5.79 12.39 -16.26
C ALA A 65 -7.01 11.77 -15.55
N GLN A 66 -6.96 10.51 -15.15
CA GLN A 66 -8.05 9.88 -14.39
C GLN A 66 -8.03 10.19 -12.88
N VAL A 67 -6.85 10.45 -12.32
CA VAL A 67 -6.67 10.89 -10.92
C VAL A 67 -5.68 12.04 -10.87
N SER A 68 -5.78 12.89 -9.83
CA SER A 68 -4.95 14.10 -9.67
C SER A 68 -3.45 13.83 -9.67
N SER A 69 -3.02 12.65 -9.23
CA SER A 69 -1.61 12.24 -9.20
C SER A 69 -1.08 11.72 -10.54
N GLN A 70 -1.94 11.46 -11.53
CA GLN A 70 -1.61 10.89 -12.84
C GLN A 70 -1.74 11.91 -13.98
N THR A 71 -1.17 13.11 -13.78
CA THR A 71 -0.98 14.08 -14.86
C THR A 71 0.23 13.70 -15.71
N LEU A 72 0.29 14.15 -16.97
CA LEU A 72 1.46 13.95 -17.83
C LEU A 72 2.75 14.45 -17.18
N THR A 73 2.68 15.59 -16.47
CA THR A 73 3.82 16.15 -15.73
C THR A 73 4.30 15.23 -14.61
N ASN A 74 3.38 14.67 -13.82
CA ASN A 74 3.76 13.74 -12.77
C ASN A 74 4.29 12.44 -13.35
N LEU A 75 3.66 11.90 -14.41
CA LEU A 75 4.11 10.67 -15.07
C LEU A 75 5.51 10.82 -15.65
N SER A 76 5.83 11.95 -16.28
CA SER A 76 7.20 12.20 -16.78
C SER A 76 8.22 12.26 -15.64
N VAL A 77 7.85 12.86 -14.51
CA VAL A 77 8.70 12.89 -13.30
C VAL A 77 8.83 11.50 -12.69
N ILE A 78 7.80 10.66 -12.74
CA ILE A 78 7.84 9.28 -12.23
C ILE A 78 8.75 8.41 -13.10
N ASP A 79 8.65 8.52 -14.43
CA ASP A 79 9.45 7.75 -15.38
C ASP A 79 10.95 7.96 -15.23
N GLU A 80 11.38 9.18 -14.88
CA GLU A 80 12.78 9.53 -14.55
C GLU A 80 13.33 8.77 -13.32
N ALA A 81 12.58 7.87 -12.70
CA ALA A 81 13.05 7.00 -11.63
C ALA A 81 13.64 5.68 -12.12
N THR A 82 13.41 5.31 -13.39
CA THR A 82 13.86 4.05 -13.99
C THR A 82 14.43 4.28 -15.38
N SER A 83 15.42 3.49 -15.77
CA SER A 83 15.94 3.45 -17.14
C SER A 83 15.23 2.42 -18.02
N GLN A 84 14.35 1.58 -17.43
CA GLN A 84 13.60 0.55 -18.14
C GLN A 84 12.42 1.13 -18.93
N LEU A 85 12.05 0.47 -20.04
CA LEU A 85 10.86 0.84 -20.80
C LEU A 85 9.59 0.60 -19.97
N VAL A 86 8.81 1.65 -19.69
CA VAL A 86 7.52 1.54 -19.00
C VAL A 86 6.37 1.56 -20.02
N LEU A 87 5.71 0.42 -20.20
CA LEU A 87 4.53 0.26 -21.04
C LEU A 87 3.26 0.62 -20.26
N ARG A 88 2.39 1.45 -20.86
CA ARG A 88 1.12 1.90 -20.26
C ARG A 88 -0.06 1.62 -21.18
N PRO A 89 -0.58 0.38 -21.21
CA PRO A 89 -1.66 0.00 -22.12
C PRO A 89 -2.95 0.81 -21.93
N LEU A 90 -3.15 1.39 -20.73
CA LEU A 90 -4.36 2.12 -20.36
C LEU A 90 -4.18 3.66 -20.40
N ALA A 91 -3.03 4.16 -20.88
CA ALA A 91 -2.69 5.58 -20.79
C ALA A 91 -3.76 6.50 -21.38
N THR A 92 -4.43 6.06 -22.44
CA THR A 92 -5.45 6.82 -23.18
C THR A 92 -6.81 6.11 -23.20
N THR A 93 -7.05 5.20 -22.25
CA THR A 93 -8.30 4.43 -22.18
C THR A 93 -9.23 5.08 -21.18
N ASP A 94 -10.51 5.24 -21.56
CA ASP A 94 -11.52 5.79 -20.67
C ASP A 94 -11.83 4.86 -19.49
N LYS A 95 -12.16 5.45 -18.34
CA LYS A 95 -12.45 4.71 -17.11
C LYS A 95 -13.56 3.66 -17.27
N GLU A 96 -14.62 4.00 -17.99
CA GLU A 96 -15.73 3.08 -18.24
C GLU A 96 -15.29 1.87 -19.09
N ASP A 97 -14.39 2.07 -20.04
CA ASP A 97 -13.82 0.99 -20.85
C ASP A 97 -12.88 0.09 -20.02
N ILE A 98 -12.11 0.68 -19.10
CA ILE A 98 -11.30 -0.07 -18.13
C ILE A 98 -12.20 -0.93 -17.24
N ILE A 99 -13.30 -0.37 -16.72
CA ILE A 99 -14.26 -1.10 -15.88
C ILE A 99 -14.95 -2.20 -16.69
N ALA A 100 -15.40 -1.91 -17.91
CA ALA A 100 -16.01 -2.89 -18.80
C ALA A 100 -15.05 -4.04 -19.12
N THR A 101 -13.77 -3.72 -19.34
CA THR A 101 -12.71 -4.72 -19.54
C THR A 101 -12.49 -5.54 -18.28
N ALA A 102 -12.40 -4.92 -17.10
CA ALA A 102 -12.25 -5.60 -15.82
C ALA A 102 -13.42 -6.58 -15.55
N ARG A 103 -14.65 -6.16 -15.86
CA ARG A 103 -15.85 -7.01 -15.79
C ARG A 103 -15.75 -8.20 -16.75
N LYS A 104 -15.36 -7.94 -18.00
CA LYS A 104 -15.19 -8.98 -19.04
C LYS A 104 -14.14 -10.03 -18.69
N ILE A 105 -13.04 -9.62 -18.05
CA ILE A 105 -11.96 -10.54 -17.64
C ILE A 105 -12.15 -11.12 -16.23
N GLY A 106 -13.17 -10.64 -15.49
CA GLY A 106 -13.55 -11.12 -14.17
C GLY A 106 -12.73 -10.53 -13.01
N THR A 107 -12.03 -9.41 -13.20
CA THR A 107 -11.21 -8.76 -12.16
C THR A 107 -11.94 -7.64 -11.42
N GLU A 108 -13.12 -7.20 -11.87
CA GLU A 108 -13.87 -6.07 -11.29
C GLU A 108 -14.15 -6.26 -9.79
N GLU A 109 -14.58 -7.45 -9.37
CA GLU A 109 -14.93 -7.71 -7.97
C GLU A 109 -13.73 -7.58 -7.04
N PHE A 110 -12.57 -8.09 -7.46
CA PHE A 110 -11.33 -7.99 -6.71
C PHE A 110 -10.80 -6.56 -6.67
N ALA A 111 -10.89 -5.84 -7.80
CA ALA A 111 -10.44 -4.45 -7.87
C ALA A 111 -11.28 -3.52 -6.98
N ARG A 112 -12.58 -3.80 -6.82
CA ARG A 112 -13.51 -2.97 -6.03
C ARG A 112 -13.18 -2.93 -4.54
N VAL A 113 -12.63 -4.04 -4.01
CA VAL A 113 -12.28 -4.17 -2.59
C VAL A 113 -10.82 -3.82 -2.32
N MET A 114 -10.03 -3.54 -3.37
CA MET A 114 -8.59 -3.33 -3.21
C MET A 114 -8.30 -1.94 -2.65
N PRO A 115 -7.59 -1.84 -1.51
CA PRO A 115 -7.27 -0.56 -0.90
C PRO A 115 -6.27 0.28 -1.71
N GLU A 116 -6.54 1.58 -1.87
CA GLU A 116 -5.63 2.51 -2.54
C GLU A 116 -4.68 3.22 -1.56
N TYR A 117 -3.47 2.67 -1.36
CA TYR A 117 -2.45 3.26 -0.48
C TYR A 117 -2.11 4.72 -0.82
N CYS A 118 -2.00 5.07 -2.11
CA CYS A 118 -1.67 6.45 -2.52
C CYS A 118 -2.70 7.49 -2.08
N GLY A 119 -3.98 7.10 -2.02
CA GLY A 119 -5.08 7.96 -1.55
C GLY A 119 -5.24 7.98 -0.03
N VAL A 120 -4.48 7.14 0.68
CA VAL A 120 -4.40 7.13 2.15
C VAL A 120 -3.22 7.95 2.64
N ILE A 121 -2.09 7.96 1.93
CA ILE A 121 -0.86 8.63 2.40
C ILE A 121 -0.70 10.08 1.96
N SER A 122 -1.42 10.55 0.93
CA SER A 122 -1.19 11.89 0.36
C SER A 122 -2.40 12.79 0.56
N ASP A 123 -2.21 13.84 1.36
CA ASP A 123 -3.12 14.98 1.49
C ASP A 123 -2.74 16.05 0.45
N ARG A 124 -3.74 16.52 -0.32
CA ARG A 124 -3.59 17.54 -1.38
C ARG A 124 -2.41 17.26 -2.33
N PRO A 125 -2.42 16.13 -3.06
CA PRO A 125 -1.32 15.76 -3.95
C PRO A 125 -1.09 16.82 -5.02
N THR A 126 0.18 17.09 -5.32
CA THR A 126 0.55 18.00 -6.42
C THR A 126 0.16 17.41 -7.77
N THR A 127 -0.41 18.25 -8.63
CA THR A 127 -0.75 17.89 -10.02
C THR A 127 0.38 18.21 -11.00
N ALA A 128 1.42 18.91 -10.56
CA ALA A 128 2.54 19.35 -11.41
C ALA A 128 3.84 19.36 -10.60
N ALA A 129 4.31 18.16 -10.25
CA ALA A 129 5.59 18.00 -9.58
C ALA A 129 6.74 18.52 -10.45
N LYS A 130 7.74 19.15 -9.82
CA LYS A 130 9.00 19.53 -10.49
C LYS A 130 10.06 18.50 -10.13
N LEU A 131 10.76 17.96 -11.14
CA LEU A 131 11.76 16.91 -10.94
C LEU A 131 12.80 17.28 -9.88
N ASP A 132 13.34 18.50 -9.92
CA ASP A 132 14.36 18.94 -8.95
C ASP A 132 13.84 18.97 -7.52
N LYS A 133 12.56 19.35 -7.32
CA LYS A 133 11.92 19.32 -5.99
C LYS A 133 11.73 17.89 -5.52
N VAL A 134 11.27 17.00 -6.40
CA VAL A 134 11.09 15.59 -6.07
C VAL A 134 12.42 14.94 -5.71
N LYS A 135 13.48 15.16 -6.49
CA LYS A 135 14.84 14.68 -6.18
C LYS A 135 15.36 15.26 -4.86
N HIS A 136 15.05 16.52 -4.56
CA HIS A 136 15.40 17.12 -3.27
C HIS A 136 14.68 16.45 -2.09
N GLU A 137 13.40 16.11 -2.21
CA GLU A 137 12.69 15.34 -1.18
C GLU A 137 13.24 13.92 -1.05
N GLU A 138 13.51 13.23 -2.16
CA GLU A 138 14.11 11.89 -2.16
C GLU A 138 15.47 11.89 -1.44
N ALA A 139 16.27 12.96 -1.58
CA ALA A 139 17.57 13.07 -0.93
C ALA A 139 17.50 13.19 0.60
N LYS A 140 16.32 13.47 1.18
CA LYS A 140 16.10 13.47 2.63
C LYS A 140 15.86 12.08 3.19
N MET A 141 15.52 11.12 2.34
CA MET A 141 15.23 9.75 2.73
C MET A 141 16.51 8.93 2.88
N ASP A 142 16.54 8.05 3.87
CA ASP A 142 17.50 6.96 3.90
C ASP A 142 17.16 5.90 2.84
N MET A 143 17.90 5.89 1.73
CA MET A 143 17.68 4.95 0.63
C MET A 143 18.06 3.50 0.96
N SER A 144 18.72 3.24 2.10
CA SER A 144 19.02 1.87 2.53
C SER A 144 17.75 1.05 2.79
N VAL A 145 16.65 1.69 3.19
CA VAL A 145 15.36 1.02 3.42
C VAL A 145 14.78 0.43 2.13
N LEU A 146 15.01 1.09 0.98
CA LEU A 146 14.59 0.56 -0.33
C LEU A 146 15.48 -0.60 -0.76
N GLN A 147 16.78 -0.54 -0.46
CA GLN A 147 17.68 -1.65 -0.74
C GLN A 147 17.27 -2.88 0.07
N GLN A 148 17.09 -2.72 1.38
CA GLN A 148 16.65 -3.79 2.27
C GLN A 148 15.31 -4.39 1.81
N ALA A 149 14.33 -3.55 1.44
CA ALA A 149 13.05 -4.03 0.94
C ALA A 149 13.19 -4.90 -0.31
N VAL A 150 14.09 -4.55 -1.24
CA VAL A 150 14.36 -5.35 -2.44
C VAL A 150 15.11 -6.64 -2.09
N ASP A 151 16.05 -6.59 -1.15
CA ASP A 151 16.80 -7.77 -0.71
C ASP A 151 15.89 -8.79 0.00
N ASP A 152 14.87 -8.32 0.71
CA ASP A 152 13.89 -9.15 1.45
C ASP A 152 12.72 -9.63 0.58
N VAL A 153 12.79 -9.46 -0.75
CA VAL A 153 11.72 -9.84 -1.68
C VAL A 153 11.33 -11.30 -1.54
N GLN A 154 10.03 -11.56 -1.40
CA GLN A 154 9.48 -12.90 -1.37
C GLN A 154 8.98 -13.29 -2.75
N ILE A 155 9.56 -14.37 -3.30
CA ILE A 155 9.23 -14.87 -4.64
C ILE A 155 8.31 -16.08 -4.54
N THR A 156 7.07 -15.91 -4.99
CA THR A 156 6.06 -16.98 -4.96
C THR A 156 5.59 -17.32 -6.37
N SER A 157 5.69 -18.58 -6.77
CA SER A 157 5.10 -19.06 -8.02
C SER A 157 3.58 -19.09 -7.92
N ILE A 158 2.87 -18.78 -9.00
CA ILE A 158 1.40 -18.82 -9.02
C ILE A 158 0.80 -20.13 -8.51
N ASP A 159 1.45 -21.28 -8.77
CA ASP A 159 0.96 -22.58 -8.31
C ASP A 159 0.88 -22.65 -6.77
N LYS A 160 1.86 -22.05 -6.07
CA LYS A 160 1.90 -21.98 -4.60
C LYS A 160 0.92 -20.95 -4.05
N VAL A 161 0.69 -19.84 -4.76
CA VAL A 161 -0.30 -18.83 -4.35
C VAL A 161 -1.70 -19.43 -4.30
N LEU A 162 -2.04 -20.29 -5.27
CA LEU A 162 -3.34 -20.96 -5.31
C LEU A 162 -3.56 -21.90 -4.12
N ASP A 163 -2.49 -22.47 -3.57
CA ASP A 163 -2.55 -23.34 -2.40
C ASP A 163 -2.68 -22.53 -1.09
N SER A 164 -2.07 -21.34 -1.01
CA SER A 164 -2.08 -20.49 0.19
C SER A 164 -3.37 -19.66 0.39
N ILE A 165 -4.15 -19.41 -0.67
CA ILE A 165 -5.43 -18.66 -0.60
C ILE A 165 -6.48 -19.35 0.30
N LYS A 166 -6.28 -20.61 0.67
CA LYS A 166 -7.20 -21.35 1.56
C LYS A 166 -7.22 -20.87 3.02
N SER A 167 -6.42 -19.88 3.41
CA SER A 167 -6.32 -19.39 4.79
C SER A 167 -6.45 -17.86 4.93
N ILE A 168 -7.34 -17.23 4.16
CA ILE A 168 -7.72 -15.84 4.48
C ILE A 168 -8.56 -15.91 5.76
N HIS A 169 -7.98 -15.51 6.88
CA HIS A 169 -8.72 -15.32 8.12
C HIS A 169 -9.70 -14.15 7.91
N ASP A 170 -10.99 -14.38 8.17
CA ASP A 170 -11.99 -13.32 8.18
C ASP A 170 -11.63 -12.35 9.32
N ILE A 171 -11.20 -11.13 8.95
CA ILE A 171 -10.91 -10.08 9.94
C ILE A 171 -12.25 -9.59 10.49
N GLU A 172 -12.40 -9.68 11.81
CA GLU A 172 -13.61 -9.23 12.47
C GLU A 172 -13.66 -7.69 12.52
N LEU A 173 -14.71 -7.13 11.89
CA LEU A 173 -14.99 -5.70 11.86
C LEU A 173 -15.94 -5.34 13.01
N LYS A 174 -15.56 -4.38 13.85
CA LYS A 174 -16.35 -3.93 14.99
C LYS A 174 -16.69 -2.44 14.87
N SER A 175 -17.98 -2.11 14.92
CA SER A 175 -18.45 -0.71 14.89
C SER A 175 -18.57 -0.06 16.25
N ILE A 176 -18.64 -0.86 17.32
CA ILE A 176 -18.74 -0.39 18.70
C ILE A 176 -17.76 -1.21 19.55
N PRO A 177 -16.69 -0.60 20.09
CA PRO A 177 -15.77 -1.28 20.99
C PRO A 177 -16.46 -1.73 22.28
N ASP A 178 -16.08 -2.89 22.83
CA ASP A 178 -16.46 -3.28 24.19
C ASP A 178 -15.61 -2.52 25.21
N ILE A 179 -16.03 -2.48 26.48
CA ILE A 179 -15.39 -1.64 27.52
C ILE A 179 -13.89 -1.96 27.72
N ASP A 180 -13.52 -3.23 27.60
CA ASP A 180 -12.15 -3.69 27.83
C ASP A 180 -11.27 -3.62 26.57
N ASP A 181 -11.84 -3.30 25.41
CA ASP A 181 -11.10 -3.20 24.16
C ASP A 181 -10.20 -1.97 24.15
N ILE A 182 -8.98 -2.14 23.65
CA ILE A 182 -8.03 -1.05 23.44
C ILE A 182 -8.05 -0.66 21.96
N VAL A 183 -8.33 0.61 21.67
CA VAL A 183 -8.30 1.11 20.30
C VAL A 183 -6.91 1.63 19.97
N VAL A 184 -6.31 1.09 18.91
CA VAL A 184 -5.00 1.49 18.40
C VAL A 184 -5.23 2.43 17.22
N ASP A 185 -4.99 3.72 17.43
CA ASP A 185 -5.00 4.71 16.35
C ASP A 185 -3.70 4.56 15.53
N ILE A 186 -3.84 4.00 14.32
CA ILE A 186 -2.74 3.71 13.41
C ILE A 186 -2.52 4.79 12.33
N ARG A 187 -3.26 5.90 12.41
CA ARG A 187 -3.14 7.04 11.48
C ARG A 187 -1.80 7.76 11.66
N HIS A 188 -1.47 8.64 10.72
CA HIS A 188 -0.27 9.45 10.84
C HIS A 188 -0.37 10.41 12.05
N PRO A 189 0.71 10.72 12.78
CA PRO A 189 0.68 11.65 13.91
C PRO A 189 0.00 12.99 13.61
N ASP A 190 0.28 13.58 12.45
CA ASP A 190 -0.38 14.82 12.00
C ASP A 190 -1.91 14.70 11.92
N GLU A 191 -2.44 13.55 11.49
CA GLU A 191 -3.88 13.29 11.42
C GLU A 191 -4.45 13.11 12.82
N GLN A 192 -3.73 12.42 13.71
CA GLN A 192 -4.09 12.24 15.12
C GLN A 192 -4.13 13.56 15.88
N GLU A 193 -3.26 14.51 15.53
CA GLU A 193 -3.27 15.85 16.13
C GLU A 193 -4.39 16.73 15.56
N LYS A 194 -4.61 16.71 14.24
CA LYS A 194 -5.67 17.49 13.57
C LYS A 194 -7.07 17.01 13.95
N ALA A 195 -7.26 15.70 14.03
CA ALA A 195 -8.54 15.06 14.33
C ALA A 195 -8.33 13.92 15.34
N PRO A 196 -8.13 14.23 16.63
CA PRO A 196 -7.89 13.21 17.64
C PRO A 196 -9.10 12.30 17.78
N LEU A 197 -8.85 10.99 17.81
CA LEU A 197 -9.89 10.02 18.13
C LEU A 197 -10.26 10.17 19.61
N PHE A 198 -11.55 10.33 19.89
CA PHE A 198 -12.09 10.38 21.24
C PHE A 198 -13.12 9.25 21.42
N LEU A 199 -12.88 8.41 22.42
CA LEU A 199 -13.80 7.38 22.89
C LEU A 199 -13.95 7.58 24.40
N THR A 200 -15.18 7.53 24.90
CA THR A 200 -15.46 7.82 26.32
C THR A 200 -15.11 6.68 27.25
N ASN A 201 -15.16 5.44 26.75
CA ASN A 201 -15.10 4.24 27.58
C ASN A 201 -13.89 3.34 27.28
N ASN A 202 -13.04 3.71 26.33
CA ASN A 202 -11.96 2.87 25.83
C ASN A 202 -10.60 3.55 25.96
N SER A 203 -9.58 2.74 26.22
CA SER A 203 -8.19 3.21 26.17
C SER A 203 -7.75 3.36 24.71
N ILE A 204 -7.11 4.48 24.39
CA ILE A 204 -6.60 4.75 23.04
C ILE A 204 -5.08 4.78 23.06
N ILE A 205 -4.46 3.92 22.25
CA ILE A 205 -3.01 3.91 21.99
C ILE A 205 -2.76 4.56 20.64
N ARG A 206 -1.86 5.56 20.59
CA ARG A 206 -1.39 6.15 19.34
C ARG A 206 -0.18 5.38 18.85
N LEU A 207 -0.35 4.59 17.81
CA LEU A 207 0.71 3.76 17.26
C LEU A 207 0.59 3.75 15.74
N PRO A 208 1.23 4.71 15.03
CA PRO A 208 1.17 4.80 13.58
C PRO A 208 1.51 3.46 12.91
N PHE A 209 0.84 3.13 11.82
CA PHE A 209 0.92 1.81 11.18
C PHE A 209 2.37 1.35 10.89
N TYR A 210 3.27 2.26 10.55
CA TYR A 210 4.67 1.94 10.25
C TYR A 210 5.51 1.54 11.48
N GLU A 211 5.04 1.85 12.69
CA GLU A 211 5.64 1.38 13.95
C GLU A 211 4.93 0.16 14.52
N LEU A 212 3.76 -0.18 13.98
CA LEU A 212 2.85 -1.18 14.53
C LEU A 212 3.54 -2.54 14.64
N ALA A 213 4.03 -3.11 13.53
CA ALA A 213 4.71 -4.41 13.54
C ALA A 213 5.89 -4.49 14.53
N ARG A 214 6.57 -3.36 14.79
CA ARG A 214 7.71 -3.31 15.71
C ARG A 214 7.28 -3.23 17.18
N LYS A 215 6.24 -2.46 17.50
CA LYS A 215 5.83 -2.19 18.88
C LYS A 215 4.66 -3.06 19.35
N PHE A 216 3.90 -3.64 18.44
CA PHE A 216 2.77 -4.51 18.75
C PHE A 216 3.18 -5.74 19.58
N PRO A 217 4.31 -6.44 19.31
CA PRO A 217 4.73 -7.57 20.14
C PRO A 217 5.07 -7.22 21.60
N ALA A 218 5.25 -5.93 21.93
CA ALA A 218 5.47 -5.47 23.30
C ALA A 218 4.16 -5.15 24.06
N LEU A 219 3.02 -5.26 23.39
CA LEU A 219 1.70 -5.06 23.98
C LEU A 219 1.24 -6.33 24.73
N ASP A 220 0.20 -6.18 25.55
CA ASP A 220 -0.32 -7.24 26.41
C ASP A 220 -1.15 -8.25 25.59
N PRO A 221 -0.70 -9.51 25.45
CA PRO A 221 -1.37 -10.49 24.58
C PRO A 221 -2.76 -10.92 25.09
N GLU A 222 -3.08 -10.67 26.37
CA GLU A 222 -4.38 -11.03 26.96
C GLU A 222 -5.48 -10.00 26.63
N LYS A 223 -5.13 -8.86 26.01
CA LYS A 223 -6.07 -7.80 25.66
C LYS A 223 -6.46 -7.82 24.19
N ASN A 224 -7.67 -7.33 23.91
CA ASN A 224 -8.15 -7.18 22.53
C ASN A 224 -7.76 -5.80 21.99
N TYR A 225 -7.19 -5.79 20.78
CA TYR A 225 -6.76 -4.58 20.10
C TYR A 225 -7.60 -4.31 18.86
N LEU A 226 -8.15 -3.11 18.79
CA LEU A 226 -8.95 -2.63 17.68
C LEU A 226 -8.17 -1.59 16.87
N LEU A 227 -7.73 -1.94 15.66
CA LEU A 227 -6.98 -1.02 14.80
C LEU A 227 -7.92 0.01 14.15
N TYR A 228 -7.54 1.29 14.19
CA TYR A 228 -8.34 2.39 13.66
C TYR A 228 -7.59 3.27 12.66
N CYS A 229 -8.20 3.48 11.49
CA CYS A 229 -7.88 4.54 10.54
C CYS A 229 -9.16 5.07 9.89
N ASP A 230 -9.14 6.32 9.42
CA ASP A 230 -10.34 7.03 8.93
C ASP A 230 -11.11 6.26 7.84
N LYS A 231 -10.39 5.64 6.90
CA LYS A 231 -10.99 4.90 5.78
C LYS A 231 -11.19 3.40 6.06
N GLY A 232 -10.77 2.89 7.21
CA GLY A 232 -10.74 1.45 7.56
C GLY A 232 -9.73 0.60 6.78
N ILE A 233 -9.34 1.05 5.58
CA ILE A 233 -8.39 0.39 4.68
C ILE A 233 -7.07 -0.02 5.36
N MET A 234 -6.40 0.93 6.04
CA MET A 234 -5.11 0.65 6.66
C MET A 234 -5.27 -0.29 7.85
N SER A 235 -6.37 -0.17 8.59
CA SER A 235 -6.67 -1.05 9.72
C SER A 235 -6.84 -2.50 9.28
N GLU A 236 -7.61 -2.74 8.21
CA GLU A 236 -7.83 -4.08 7.66
C GLU A 236 -6.52 -4.71 7.19
N LEU A 237 -5.71 -3.97 6.43
CA LEU A 237 -4.41 -4.47 5.95
C LEU A 237 -3.44 -4.80 7.07
N GLN A 238 -3.33 -3.92 8.07
CA GLN A 238 -2.44 -4.15 9.21
C GLN A 238 -2.94 -5.27 10.13
N ALA A 239 -4.25 -5.41 10.29
CA ALA A 239 -4.84 -6.50 11.06
C ALA A 239 -4.52 -7.85 10.41
N GLN A 240 -4.63 -7.95 9.07
CA GLN A 240 -4.27 -9.16 8.35
C GLN A 240 -2.81 -9.56 8.58
N GLU A 241 -1.90 -8.61 8.43
CA GLU A 241 -0.46 -8.84 8.62
C GLU A 241 -0.15 -9.34 10.04
N LEU A 242 -0.77 -8.74 11.07
CA LEU A 242 -0.58 -9.17 12.46
C LEU A 242 -1.14 -10.58 12.72
N ILE A 243 -2.31 -10.90 12.16
CA ILE A 243 -2.90 -12.25 12.25
C ILE A 243 -2.00 -13.29 11.56
N GLU A 244 -1.45 -12.98 10.38
CA GLU A 244 -0.49 -13.83 9.67
C GLU A 244 0.81 -14.03 10.48
N GLN A 245 1.18 -13.07 11.32
CA GLN A 245 2.29 -13.16 12.28
C GLN A 245 1.92 -13.90 13.59
N GLY A 246 0.68 -14.36 13.74
CA GLY A 246 0.19 -15.13 14.90
C GLY A 246 -0.50 -14.31 15.99
N CYS A 247 -0.80 -13.03 15.75
CA CYS A 247 -1.56 -12.19 16.68
C CYS A 247 -3.07 -12.30 16.42
N GLU A 248 -3.75 -13.24 17.08
CA GLU A 248 -5.19 -13.48 16.92
C GLU A 248 -6.09 -12.45 17.65
N ASN A 249 -5.51 -11.66 18.58
CA ASN A 249 -6.22 -10.67 19.39
C ASN A 249 -6.40 -9.30 18.70
N VAL A 250 -6.44 -9.29 17.35
CA VAL A 250 -6.53 -8.07 16.53
C VAL A 250 -7.82 -8.04 15.74
N GLN A 251 -8.55 -6.94 15.88
CA GLN A 251 -9.80 -6.64 15.18
C GLN A 251 -9.71 -5.23 14.58
N VAL A 252 -10.67 -4.86 13.73
CA VAL A 252 -10.71 -3.53 13.10
C VAL A 252 -11.86 -2.71 13.67
N TYR A 253 -11.55 -1.51 14.17
CA TYR A 253 -12.58 -0.54 14.55
C TYR A 253 -12.96 0.34 13.37
N ARG A 254 -14.25 0.29 13.01
CA ARG A 254 -14.83 1.11 11.94
C ARG A 254 -16.06 1.84 12.47
N PRO A 255 -15.93 3.10 12.93
CA PRO A 255 -17.08 3.90 13.34
C PRO A 255 -18.03 4.05 12.15
N GLY A 256 -19.30 3.70 12.37
CA GLY A 256 -20.37 3.83 11.38
C GLY A 256 -20.81 5.27 11.14
#